data_AF-A0A962HWZ1-F1
#
_entry.id   AF-A0A962HWZ1-F1
#
_cell.length_a   1.000
_cell.length_b   1.000
_cell.length_c   1.000
_cell.angle_alpha   90.00
_cell.angle_beta   90.00
_cell.angle_gamma   90.00
#
_symmetry.space_group_name_H-M   'P 1'
#
loop_
_entity.id
_entity.type
_entity.pdbx_description
1 polymer ?
#
loop_
_entity_poly.entity_id
_entity_poly.type
_entity_poly.pdbx_seq_one_letter_code
_entity_poly.pdbx_strand_id
1 'polypeptide(L)'
;MALRQRAYDAWFRAVHGNRLIYNSCWEDPHADRQLLKLDPESRVVMITSAGCNALDYLLDDPASIDCIDLNPRQNALLELKLALLRDGSHAALWQLFGEGWHNDFERLYQGLRGDLSPSARHFWDQHTGLFDRGGRGSFYFRGAAGDVAYAMHLLFRWVRPGLRRELLALLESTSLEEQRERYARIEPRLWGPVLRWFIRQPFTLALLGVPRAQRALIEAQFPGGVPAYVQDKLRYLLTELPIRDNYFWRVYLTGSYTADCCPNYLRAEHQTMLQARVDRLQVHTTSLSGFLQAQQQRYSHYVLLDHQDWMAAHAPEALSEEWRLILQSSTEGARILMRSAGLDMDFLPDFVRERLEADQSGAAHWHQRDRVGTYGSVLSAGLRPATA
;
A
#
# COMPACT_ATOMS: atom_id res chain seq x y z
N MET A 1 4.92 3.76 31.33
CA MET A 1 4.80 3.25 29.94
C MET A 1 3.35 3.12 29.48
N ALA A 2 2.43 2.54 30.26
CA ALA A 2 1.02 2.29 29.86
C ALA A 2 0.19 3.51 29.42
N LEU A 3 0.39 4.70 29.99
CA LEU A 3 -0.37 5.91 29.61
C LEU A 3 -0.03 6.42 28.19
N ARG A 4 1.25 6.38 27.81
CA ARG A 4 1.72 6.74 26.45
C ARG A 4 1.26 5.72 25.40
N GLN A 5 1.10 4.46 25.79
CA GLN A 5 0.60 3.38 24.94
C GLN A 5 -0.89 3.58 24.63
N ARG A 6 -1.72 3.76 25.68
CA ARG A 6 -3.16 4.04 25.52
C ARG A 6 -3.45 5.31 24.71
N ALA A 7 -2.65 6.37 24.91
CA ALA A 7 -2.79 7.61 24.14
C ALA A 7 -2.50 7.41 22.65
N TYR A 8 -1.50 6.57 22.30
CA TYR A 8 -1.22 6.24 20.91
C TYR A 8 -2.27 5.31 20.30
N ASP A 9 -2.73 4.29 21.02
CA ASP A 9 -3.72 3.35 20.48
C ASP A 9 -5.08 4.05 20.29
N ALA A 10 -5.43 4.98 21.19
CA ALA A 10 -6.58 5.86 21.02
C ALA A 10 -6.42 6.80 19.82
N TRP A 11 -5.23 7.36 19.62
CA TRP A 11 -4.94 8.21 18.47
C TRP A 11 -4.91 7.43 17.15
N PHE A 12 -4.33 6.23 17.12
CA PHE A 12 -4.33 5.32 15.97
C PHE A 12 -5.76 4.95 15.59
N ARG A 13 -6.60 4.57 16.56
CA ARG A 13 -8.04 4.36 16.33
C ARG A 13 -8.76 5.60 15.84
N ALA A 14 -8.42 6.79 16.34
CA ALA A 14 -9.02 8.05 15.89
C ALA A 14 -8.61 8.44 14.46
N VAL A 15 -7.34 8.23 14.09
CA VAL A 15 -6.82 8.50 12.73
C VAL A 15 -7.37 7.48 11.73
N HIS A 16 -7.41 6.20 12.10
CA HIS A 16 -7.90 5.13 11.24
C HIS A 16 -9.44 5.13 11.14
N GLY A 17 -10.15 5.59 12.17
CA GLY A 17 -11.61 5.58 12.23
C GLY A 17 -12.30 6.70 11.44
N ASN A 18 -11.64 7.85 11.23
CA ASN A 18 -12.26 9.05 10.65
C ASN A 18 -11.63 9.55 9.34
N ARG A 19 -10.58 8.91 8.83
CA ARG A 19 -9.84 9.44 7.66
C ARG A 19 -9.59 8.36 6.61
N LEU A 20 -9.48 8.81 5.36
CA LEU A 20 -8.82 8.03 4.32
C LEU A 20 -7.34 7.94 4.69
N ILE A 21 -6.81 6.73 4.83
CA ILE A 21 -5.45 6.51 5.34
C ILE A 21 -4.47 6.55 4.18
N TYR A 22 -4.68 5.64 3.22
CA TYR A 22 -3.84 5.47 2.04
C TYR A 22 -4.60 5.95 0.80
N ASN A 23 -4.01 6.89 0.06
CA ASN A 23 -4.55 7.36 -1.22
C ASN A 23 -3.94 6.59 -2.41
N SER A 24 -2.87 5.83 -2.17
CA SER A 24 -2.26 4.83 -3.06
C SER A 24 -1.75 3.65 -2.22
N CYS A 25 -1.76 2.44 -2.79
CA CYS A 25 -1.09 1.28 -2.22
C CYS A 25 0.43 1.54 -2.12
N TRP A 26 1.05 0.96 -1.09
CA TRP A 26 2.47 1.04 -0.75
C TRP A 26 3.10 -0.36 -0.78
N GLU A 27 2.63 -1.17 -1.71
CA GLU A 27 3.04 -2.55 -1.94
C GLU A 27 3.29 -2.68 -3.44
N ASP A 28 4.46 -3.16 -3.87
CA ASP A 28 4.77 -3.23 -5.29
C ASP A 28 4.03 -4.39 -6.00
N PRO A 29 3.00 -4.13 -6.84
CA PRO A 29 2.27 -5.20 -7.51
C PRO A 29 3.12 -5.93 -8.55
N HIS A 30 4.21 -5.33 -9.04
CA HIS A 30 5.12 -6.02 -9.95
C HIS A 30 5.83 -7.18 -9.26
N ALA A 31 6.29 -6.97 -8.01
CA ALA A 31 6.83 -8.04 -7.19
C ALA A 31 5.75 -9.07 -6.82
N ASP A 32 4.55 -8.60 -6.46
CA ASP A 32 3.46 -9.46 -5.99
C ASP A 32 3.00 -10.43 -7.05
N ARG A 33 2.81 -9.99 -8.29
CA ARG A 33 2.33 -10.84 -9.39
C ARG A 33 3.30 -11.98 -9.70
N GLN A 34 4.59 -11.76 -9.51
CA GLN A 34 5.64 -12.78 -9.71
C GLN A 34 5.67 -13.83 -8.60
N LEU A 35 5.30 -13.44 -7.38
CA LEU A 35 5.20 -14.32 -6.21
C LEU A 35 3.86 -15.09 -6.19
N LEU A 36 2.76 -14.39 -6.49
CA LEU A 36 1.40 -14.92 -6.48
C LEU A 36 1.15 -15.89 -7.62
N LYS A 37 1.64 -15.59 -8.83
CA LYS A 37 1.43 -16.43 -10.02
C LYS A 37 -0.06 -16.70 -10.26
N LEU A 38 -0.85 -15.62 -10.27
CA LEU A 38 -2.29 -15.67 -10.47
C LEU A 38 -2.63 -16.23 -11.86
N ASP A 39 -3.77 -16.91 -11.93
CA ASP A 39 -4.30 -17.58 -13.12
C ASP A 39 -5.85 -17.51 -13.13
N PRO A 40 -6.52 -17.99 -14.20
CA PRO A 40 -7.98 -17.96 -14.29
C PRO A 40 -8.76 -18.74 -13.23
N GLU A 41 -8.11 -19.60 -12.44
CA GLU A 41 -8.74 -20.34 -11.34
C GLU A 41 -8.54 -19.64 -9.98
N SER A 42 -7.73 -18.57 -9.96
CA SER A 42 -7.32 -17.88 -8.77
C SER A 42 -8.47 -17.12 -8.10
N ARG A 43 -8.73 -17.46 -6.84
CA ARG A 43 -9.67 -16.77 -5.95
C ARG A 43 -8.86 -16.11 -4.84
N VAL A 44 -8.77 -14.79 -4.89
CA VAL A 44 -7.88 -13.99 -4.05
C VAL A 44 -8.67 -13.32 -2.93
N VAL A 45 -8.16 -13.40 -1.69
CA VAL A 45 -8.59 -12.55 -0.59
C VAL A 45 -7.46 -11.59 -0.24
N MET A 46 -7.74 -10.31 -0.15
CA MET A 46 -6.71 -9.31 0.13
C MET A 46 -7.22 -8.13 0.95
N ILE A 47 -6.31 -7.47 1.66
CA ILE A 47 -6.61 -6.18 2.28
C ILE A 47 -6.79 -5.11 1.18
N THR A 48 -7.87 -4.33 1.23
CA THR A 48 -8.19 -3.34 0.19
C THR A 48 -7.11 -2.27 0.04
N SER A 49 -6.67 -1.68 1.16
CA SER A 49 -5.77 -0.53 1.16
C SER A 49 -6.33 0.60 0.26
N ALA A 50 -5.64 1.06 -0.78
CA ALA A 50 -6.20 2.02 -1.74
C ALA A 50 -6.81 1.37 -3.00
N GLY A 51 -6.84 0.04 -3.08
CA GLY A 51 -7.37 -0.72 -4.21
C GLY A 51 -6.48 -0.78 -5.45
N CYS A 52 -5.30 -0.14 -5.45
CA CYS A 52 -4.41 -0.12 -6.63
C CYS A 52 -3.91 -1.52 -7.00
N ASN A 53 -3.45 -2.31 -6.02
CA ASN A 53 -2.92 -3.66 -6.27
C ASN A 53 -4.03 -4.62 -6.70
N ALA A 54 -5.23 -4.49 -6.13
CA ALA A 54 -6.39 -5.28 -6.55
C ALA A 54 -6.71 -5.10 -8.04
N LEU A 55 -6.64 -3.86 -8.53
CA LEU A 55 -6.79 -3.56 -9.95
C LEU A 55 -5.61 -4.08 -10.80
N ASP A 56 -4.38 -4.06 -10.28
CA ASP A 56 -3.22 -4.64 -10.97
C ASP A 56 -3.34 -6.16 -11.11
N TYR A 57 -3.82 -6.85 -10.07
CA TYR A 57 -4.02 -8.30 -10.07
C TYR A 57 -5.10 -8.76 -11.06
N LEU A 58 -6.10 -7.92 -11.37
CA LEU A 58 -7.09 -8.22 -12.41
C LEU A 58 -6.46 -8.40 -13.80
N LEU A 59 -5.25 -7.87 -14.04
CA LEU A 59 -4.54 -8.05 -15.31
C LEU A 59 -4.11 -9.50 -15.52
N ASP A 60 -3.91 -10.28 -14.45
CA ASP A 60 -3.57 -11.70 -14.50
C ASP A 60 -4.79 -12.63 -14.63
N ASP A 61 -5.97 -12.06 -14.92
CA ASP A 61 -7.22 -12.78 -15.20
C ASP A 61 -7.78 -13.67 -14.07
N PRO A 62 -7.66 -13.34 -12.77
CA PRO A 62 -8.17 -14.19 -11.70
C PRO A 62 -9.69 -14.40 -11.80
N ALA A 63 -10.16 -15.51 -11.24
CA ALA A 63 -11.58 -15.83 -11.13
C ALA A 63 -12.32 -14.79 -10.29
N SER A 64 -11.76 -14.42 -9.14
CA SER A 64 -12.33 -13.40 -8.25
C SER A 64 -11.26 -12.79 -7.34
N ILE A 65 -11.51 -11.55 -6.92
CA ILE A 65 -10.73 -10.88 -5.88
C ILE A 65 -11.70 -10.26 -4.87
N ASP A 66 -11.59 -10.69 -3.62
CA ASP A 66 -12.33 -10.15 -2.48
C ASP A 66 -11.42 -9.18 -1.69
N CYS A 67 -11.76 -7.89 -1.76
CA CYS A 67 -11.05 -6.81 -1.08
C CYS A 67 -11.71 -6.50 0.27
N ILE A 68 -10.96 -6.72 1.36
CA ILE A 68 -11.44 -6.60 2.73
C ILE A 68 -10.78 -5.40 3.41
N ASP A 69 -11.58 -4.54 4.03
CA ASP A 69 -11.06 -3.45 4.86
C ASP A 69 -11.99 -3.11 6.02
N LEU A 70 -11.42 -2.80 7.18
CA LEU A 70 -12.18 -2.29 8.33
C LEU A 70 -12.59 -0.83 8.14
N ASN A 71 -11.84 -0.06 7.35
CA ASN A 71 -12.14 1.34 7.08
C ASN A 71 -12.99 1.47 5.80
N PRO A 72 -14.29 1.80 5.92
CA PRO A 72 -15.16 1.93 4.75
C PRO A 72 -14.68 2.97 3.72
N ARG A 73 -13.82 3.90 4.11
CA ARG A 73 -13.30 4.96 3.21
C ARG A 73 -12.31 4.42 2.19
N GLN A 74 -11.56 3.38 2.56
CA GLN A 74 -10.67 2.66 1.65
C GLN A 74 -11.46 1.91 0.58
N ASN A 75 -12.52 1.24 1.04
CA ASN A 75 -13.49 0.59 0.16
C ASN A 75 -14.20 1.61 -0.75
N ALA A 76 -14.63 2.76 -0.22
CA ALA A 76 -15.21 3.83 -1.03
C ALA A 76 -14.24 4.35 -2.11
N LEU A 77 -12.93 4.39 -1.83
CA LEU A 77 -11.90 4.75 -2.81
C LEU A 77 -11.77 3.72 -3.93
N LEU A 78 -11.77 2.44 -3.60
CA LEU A 78 -11.78 1.37 -4.61
C LEU A 78 -13.08 1.41 -5.42
N GLU A 79 -14.24 1.55 -4.79
CA GLU A 79 -15.54 1.63 -5.49
C GLU A 79 -15.60 2.78 -6.50
N LEU A 80 -15.03 3.95 -6.19
CA LEU A 80 -14.93 5.06 -7.14
C LEU A 80 -14.08 4.69 -8.36
N LYS A 81 -12.95 4.00 -8.16
CA LYS A 81 -12.10 3.52 -9.27
C LYS A 81 -12.84 2.48 -10.12
N LEU A 82 -13.58 1.57 -9.49
CA LEU A 82 -14.39 0.58 -10.20
C LEU A 82 -15.49 1.25 -11.04
N ALA A 83 -16.19 2.24 -10.50
CA ALA A 83 -17.20 3.00 -11.25
C ALA A 83 -16.62 3.71 -12.47
N LEU A 84 -15.46 4.35 -12.34
CA LEU A 84 -14.75 4.99 -13.47
C LEU A 84 -14.30 3.99 -14.54
N LEU A 85 -13.82 2.82 -14.13
CA LEU A 85 -13.44 1.76 -15.05
C LEU A 85 -14.65 1.18 -15.79
N ARG A 86 -15.79 1.01 -15.10
CA ARG A 86 -17.06 0.57 -15.70
C ARG A 86 -17.58 1.57 -16.74
N ASP A 87 -17.56 2.86 -16.40
CA ASP A 87 -17.94 3.96 -17.30
C ASP A 87 -17.08 4.00 -18.57
N GLY A 88 -15.83 3.53 -18.49
CA GLY A 88 -14.93 3.41 -19.65
C GLY A 88 -14.18 4.71 -19.99
N SER A 89 -14.38 5.78 -19.23
CA SER A 89 -13.69 7.06 -19.43
C SER A 89 -12.29 7.04 -18.84
N HIS A 90 -11.30 6.59 -19.64
CA HIS A 90 -9.89 6.66 -19.27
C HIS A 90 -9.44 8.09 -18.94
N ALA A 91 -9.98 9.09 -19.65
CA ALA A 91 -9.66 10.50 -19.40
C ALA A 91 -10.09 10.96 -17.99
N ALA A 92 -11.28 10.57 -17.54
CA ALA A 92 -11.75 10.88 -16.18
C ALA A 92 -10.93 10.14 -15.11
N LEU A 93 -10.62 8.87 -15.35
CA LEU A 93 -9.73 8.08 -14.50
C LEU A 93 -8.34 8.73 -14.37
N TRP A 94 -7.77 9.18 -15.50
CA TRP A 94 -6.47 9.84 -15.55
C TRP A 94 -6.47 11.21 -14.88
N GLN A 95 -7.51 12.05 -15.04
CA GLN A 95 -7.56 13.32 -14.30
C GLN A 95 -7.56 13.07 -12.79
N LEU A 96 -8.46 12.22 -12.29
CA LEU A 96 -8.60 11.98 -10.86
C LEU A 96 -7.37 11.33 -10.24
N PHE A 97 -6.85 10.27 -10.86
CA PHE A 97 -5.79 9.44 -10.26
C PHE A 97 -4.44 9.53 -10.99
N GLY A 98 -4.38 9.98 -12.23
CA GLY A 98 -3.13 10.34 -12.90
C GLY A 98 -2.63 11.71 -12.45
N GLU A 99 -3.46 12.74 -12.60
CA GLU A 99 -3.11 14.12 -12.24
C GLU A 99 -3.39 14.45 -10.78
N GLY A 100 -4.31 13.72 -10.14
CA GLY A 100 -4.66 13.92 -8.73
C GLY A 100 -5.74 14.98 -8.51
N TRP A 101 -6.44 15.45 -9.54
CA TRP A 101 -7.45 16.51 -9.40
C TRP A 101 -8.45 16.51 -10.57
N HIS A 102 -9.60 17.16 -10.40
CA HIS A 102 -10.59 17.33 -11.46
C HIS A 102 -11.34 18.67 -11.30
N ASN A 103 -11.62 19.36 -12.41
CA ASN A 103 -12.23 20.71 -12.38
C ASN A 103 -13.63 20.72 -11.76
N ASP A 104 -14.40 19.65 -11.99
CA ASP A 104 -15.80 19.53 -11.54
C ASP A 104 -16.05 18.09 -11.10
N PHE A 105 -15.36 17.67 -10.03
CA PHE A 105 -15.51 16.31 -9.53
C PHE A 105 -16.92 16.04 -9.02
N GLU A 106 -17.61 17.05 -8.50
CA GLU A 106 -18.99 16.90 -8.04
C GLU A 106 -19.91 16.43 -9.17
N ARG A 107 -19.87 17.07 -10.34
CA ARG A 107 -20.66 16.63 -11.49
C ARG A 107 -20.29 15.24 -11.98
N LEU A 108 -18.99 14.94 -12.07
CA LEU A 108 -18.52 13.59 -12.46
C LEU A 108 -19.04 12.54 -11.47
N TYR A 109 -18.91 12.82 -10.18
CA TYR A 109 -19.39 11.95 -9.10
C TYR A 109 -20.90 11.71 -9.20
N GLN A 110 -21.72 12.71 -9.48
CA GLN A 110 -23.17 12.51 -9.63
C GLN A 110 -23.52 11.49 -10.72
N GLY A 111 -22.74 11.42 -11.80
CA GLY A 111 -22.91 10.40 -12.85
C GLY A 111 -22.53 8.99 -12.39
N LEU A 112 -21.53 8.87 -11.52
CA LEU A 112 -21.02 7.58 -11.00
C LEU A 112 -21.76 7.10 -9.74
N ARG A 113 -22.48 8.01 -9.07
CA ARG A 113 -23.08 7.79 -7.75
C ARG A 113 -24.01 6.57 -7.72
N GLY A 114 -24.69 6.29 -8.83
CA GLY A 114 -25.60 5.14 -8.98
C GLY A 114 -24.91 3.79 -8.78
N ASP A 115 -23.64 3.68 -9.13
CA ASP A 115 -22.89 2.42 -9.10
C ASP A 115 -22.19 2.14 -7.77
N LEU A 116 -22.26 3.09 -6.85
CA LEU A 116 -21.62 3.01 -5.54
C LEU A 116 -22.56 2.43 -4.48
N SER A 117 -22.00 1.71 -3.51
CA SER A 117 -22.71 1.24 -2.33
C SER A 117 -23.22 2.41 -1.48
N PRO A 118 -24.25 2.22 -0.63
CA PRO A 118 -24.72 3.27 0.29
C PRO A 118 -23.60 3.85 1.19
N SER A 119 -22.65 3.01 1.62
CA SER A 119 -21.50 3.42 2.42
C SER A 119 -20.55 4.33 1.64
N ALA A 120 -20.21 3.93 0.40
CA ALA A 120 -19.38 4.75 -0.49
C ALA A 120 -20.07 6.06 -0.87
N ARG A 121 -21.39 6.05 -1.12
CA ARG A 121 -22.16 7.27 -1.36
C ARG A 121 -22.07 8.23 -0.18
N HIS A 122 -22.33 7.75 1.03
CA HIS A 122 -22.24 8.56 2.24
C HIS A 122 -20.89 9.25 2.38
N PHE A 123 -19.79 8.53 2.08
CA PHE A 123 -18.46 9.12 2.09
C PHE A 123 -18.31 10.20 1.01
N TRP A 124 -18.55 9.87 -0.26
CA TRP A 124 -18.27 10.78 -1.37
C TRP A 124 -19.20 11.99 -1.43
N ASP A 125 -20.46 11.87 -1.00
CA ASP A 125 -21.40 12.99 -0.84
C ASP A 125 -20.83 14.11 0.04
N GLN A 126 -19.92 13.79 0.96
CA GLN A 126 -19.28 14.75 1.89
C GLN A 126 -17.86 15.15 1.49
N HIS A 127 -17.27 14.49 0.49
CA HIS A 127 -15.82 14.54 0.21
C HIS A 127 -15.49 14.86 -1.25
N THR A 128 -16.39 15.51 -1.99
CA THR A 128 -16.13 15.94 -3.38
C THR A 128 -14.91 16.88 -3.49
N GLY A 129 -14.61 17.65 -2.45
CA GLY A 129 -13.42 18.50 -2.39
C GLY A 129 -12.08 17.75 -2.32
N LEU A 130 -12.05 16.42 -2.26
CA LEU A 130 -10.79 15.66 -2.25
C LEU A 130 -10.03 15.73 -3.58
N PHE A 131 -10.71 15.96 -4.70
CA PHE A 131 -10.08 16.12 -6.02
C PHE A 131 -10.01 17.59 -6.48
N ASP A 132 -10.22 18.54 -5.56
CA ASP A 132 -10.09 19.95 -5.89
C ASP A 132 -8.61 20.33 -6.11
N ARG A 133 -8.36 21.10 -7.17
CA ARG A 133 -7.07 21.72 -7.49
C ARG A 133 -6.74 22.88 -6.54
N GLY A 134 -7.74 23.45 -5.86
CA GLY A 134 -7.57 24.45 -4.81
C GLY A 134 -6.82 23.92 -3.57
N GLY A 135 -6.16 24.84 -2.86
CA GLY A 135 -5.50 24.55 -1.59
C GLY A 135 -4.24 23.69 -1.74
N ARG A 136 -4.36 22.38 -1.48
CA ARG A 136 -3.21 21.46 -1.51
C ARG A 136 -2.80 21.02 -2.92
N GLY A 137 -3.66 21.24 -3.92
CA GLY A 137 -3.31 21.05 -5.33
C GLY A 137 -3.40 19.63 -5.88
N SER A 138 -3.52 18.61 -5.03
CA SER A 138 -3.66 17.21 -5.45
C SER A 138 -4.29 16.34 -4.36
N PHE A 139 -5.03 15.30 -4.78
CA PHE A 139 -5.53 14.19 -3.99
C PHE A 139 -4.40 13.46 -3.25
N TYR A 140 -3.22 13.35 -3.84
CA TYR A 140 -2.05 12.69 -3.24
C TYR A 140 -1.48 13.44 -2.04
N PHE A 141 -1.89 14.69 -1.85
CA PHE A 141 -1.60 15.51 -0.67
C PHE A 141 -2.75 15.57 0.33
N ARG A 142 -3.72 14.66 0.24
CA ARG A 142 -4.88 14.54 1.13
C ARG A 142 -4.98 13.12 1.72
N GLY A 143 -5.71 12.98 2.82
CA GLY A 143 -5.71 11.76 3.65
C GLY A 143 -4.53 11.72 4.62
N ALA A 144 -4.40 10.65 5.41
CA ALA A 144 -3.35 10.53 6.42
C ALA A 144 -1.95 10.47 5.79
N ALA A 145 -1.74 9.58 4.81
CA ALA A 145 -0.48 9.51 4.05
C ALA A 145 -0.19 10.82 3.29
N GLY A 146 -1.23 11.40 2.67
CA GLY A 146 -1.10 12.66 1.94
C GLY A 146 -0.76 13.87 2.81
N ASP A 147 -1.18 13.90 4.09
CA ASP A 147 -0.76 14.96 5.03
C ASP A 147 0.76 14.97 5.22
N VAL A 148 1.38 13.80 5.36
CA VAL A 148 2.84 13.65 5.52
C VAL A 148 3.55 14.08 4.25
N ALA A 149 3.08 13.61 3.10
CA ALA A 149 3.62 14.01 1.81
C ALA A 149 3.49 15.52 1.58
N TYR A 150 2.36 16.12 1.94
CA TYR A 150 2.16 17.56 1.83
C TYR A 150 3.09 18.34 2.75
N ALA A 151 3.29 17.89 4.00
CA ALA A 151 4.24 18.52 4.93
C ALA A 151 5.68 18.46 4.37
N MET A 152 6.09 17.32 3.82
CA MET A 152 7.38 17.18 3.14
C MET A 152 7.47 18.07 1.89
N HIS A 153 6.39 18.14 1.10
CA HIS A 153 6.31 19.00 -0.07
C HIS A 153 6.52 20.47 0.31
N LEU A 154 5.85 20.96 1.36
CA LEU A 154 6.03 22.32 1.86
C LEU A 154 7.45 22.56 2.38
N LEU A 155 8.02 21.61 3.13
CA LEU A 155 9.40 21.69 3.61
C LEU A 155 10.37 21.84 2.43
N PHE A 156 10.26 21.00 1.41
CA PHE A 156 11.13 21.06 0.24
C PHE A 156 10.86 22.29 -0.63
N ARG A 157 9.61 22.72 -0.76
CA ARG A 157 9.25 23.91 -1.55
C ARG A 157 9.77 25.20 -0.92
N TRP A 158 9.56 25.39 0.37
CA TRP A 158 9.79 26.68 1.03
C TRP A 158 11.11 26.75 1.79
N VAL A 159 11.54 25.66 2.42
CA VAL A 159 12.74 25.65 3.27
C VAL A 159 13.96 25.13 2.51
N ARG A 160 13.77 24.19 1.56
CA ARG A 160 14.88 23.54 0.85
C ARG A 160 14.67 23.48 -0.68
N PRO A 161 14.42 24.62 -1.37
CA PRO A 161 14.08 24.61 -2.80
C PRO A 161 15.19 24.04 -3.69
N GLY A 162 16.46 24.22 -3.31
CA GLY A 162 17.58 23.60 -4.02
C GLY A 162 17.57 22.07 -3.92
N LEU A 163 17.28 21.52 -2.74
CA LEU A 163 17.15 20.06 -2.56
C LEU A 163 15.95 19.51 -3.33
N ARG A 164 14.82 20.25 -3.35
CA ARG A 164 13.66 19.89 -4.16
C ARG A 164 14.02 19.74 -5.63
N ARG A 165 14.79 20.69 -6.19
CA ARG A 165 15.22 20.65 -7.59
C ARG A 165 16.07 19.41 -7.88
N GLU A 166 17.01 19.09 -7.00
CA GLU A 166 17.84 17.88 -7.14
C GLU A 166 17.02 16.59 -7.05
N LEU A 167 16.08 16.51 -6.10
CA LEU A 167 15.17 15.36 -5.97
C LEU A 167 14.30 15.18 -7.22
N LEU A 168 13.75 16.26 -7.78
CA LEU A 168 12.98 16.17 -9.02
C LEU A 168 13.86 15.77 -10.20
N ALA A 169 15.10 16.26 -10.26
CA ALA A 169 16.02 15.87 -11.31
C ALA A 169 16.51 14.42 -11.16
N LEU A 170 16.55 13.88 -9.94
CA LEU A 170 16.81 12.46 -9.68
C LEU A 170 15.71 11.57 -10.28
N LEU A 171 14.43 11.97 -10.18
CA LEU A 171 13.30 11.21 -10.75
C LEU A 171 13.38 11.08 -12.29
N GLU A 172 14.15 11.95 -12.94
CA GLU A 172 14.32 11.99 -14.39
C GLU A 172 15.64 11.33 -14.84
N SER A 173 16.39 10.69 -13.92
CA SER A 173 17.61 9.95 -14.27
C SER A 173 17.32 8.85 -15.29
N THR A 174 18.20 8.74 -16.28
CA THR A 174 18.05 7.77 -17.39
C THR A 174 18.91 6.52 -17.22
N SER A 175 19.87 6.54 -16.29
CA SER A 175 20.73 5.41 -15.94
C SER A 175 21.00 5.35 -14.44
N LEU A 176 21.35 4.15 -13.94
CA LEU A 176 21.75 3.97 -12.53
C LEU A 176 23.04 4.73 -12.18
N GLU A 177 23.94 4.92 -13.14
CA GLU A 177 25.15 5.70 -12.94
C GLU A 177 24.82 7.17 -12.66
N GLU A 178 24.02 7.81 -13.52
CA GLU A 178 23.54 9.18 -13.33
C GLU A 178 22.76 9.31 -12.01
N GLN A 179 21.92 8.33 -11.70
CA GLN A 179 21.14 8.27 -10.47
C GLN A 179 22.04 8.24 -9.22
N ARG A 180 23.08 7.40 -9.21
CA ARG A 180 24.07 7.30 -8.12
C ARG A 180 24.83 8.61 -7.94
N GLU A 181 25.27 9.24 -9.03
CA GLU A 181 25.97 10.53 -8.97
C GLU A 181 25.08 11.64 -8.40
N ARG A 182 23.82 11.72 -8.83
CA ARG A 182 22.84 12.67 -8.29
C ARG A 182 22.58 12.40 -6.82
N TYR A 183 22.34 11.14 -6.45
CA TYR A 183 22.05 10.78 -5.06
C TYR A 183 23.22 11.08 -4.12
N ALA A 184 24.48 10.86 -4.55
CA ALA A 184 25.66 11.20 -3.77
C ALA A 184 25.72 12.69 -3.37
N ARG A 185 25.19 13.61 -4.20
CA ARG A 185 25.06 15.04 -3.88
C ARG A 185 23.84 15.36 -3.02
N ILE A 186 22.77 14.58 -3.17
CA ILE A 186 21.50 14.74 -2.45
C ILE A 186 21.63 14.25 -1.00
N GLU A 187 22.23 13.09 -0.80
CA GLU A 187 22.21 12.34 0.45
C GLU A 187 22.68 13.17 1.66
N PRO A 188 23.85 13.85 1.63
CA PRO A 188 24.32 14.63 2.78
C PRO A 188 23.38 15.79 3.14
N ARG A 189 22.67 16.34 2.15
CA ARG A 189 21.74 17.46 2.31
C ARG A 189 20.37 16.98 2.77
N LEU A 190 19.94 15.81 2.31
CA LEU A 190 18.68 15.18 2.68
C LEU A 190 18.68 14.84 4.18
N TRP A 191 19.70 14.13 4.65
CA TRP A 191 19.77 13.55 5.99
C TRP A 191 20.27 14.49 7.10
N GLY A 192 19.79 15.73 7.10
CA GLY A 192 20.04 16.71 8.15
C GLY A 192 19.15 16.54 9.40
N PRO A 193 19.38 17.34 10.47
CA PRO A 193 18.66 17.22 11.75
C PRO A 193 17.13 17.29 11.63
N VAL A 194 16.62 18.17 10.76
CA VAL A 194 15.17 18.35 10.54
C VAL A 194 14.52 17.07 10.00
N LEU A 195 15.10 16.46 8.96
CA LEU A 195 14.53 15.24 8.37
C LEU A 195 14.66 14.05 9.32
N ARG A 196 15.81 13.92 10.01
CA ARG A 196 16.00 12.88 11.03
C ARG A 196 14.98 13.03 12.17
N TRP A 197 14.66 14.26 12.60
CA TRP A 197 13.61 14.49 13.58
C TRP A 197 12.22 14.11 13.04
N PHE A 198 11.92 14.47 11.79
CA PHE A 198 10.63 14.17 11.15
C PHE A 198 10.39 12.66 10.99
N ILE A 199 11.41 11.89 10.59
CA ILE A 199 11.31 10.44 10.43
C ILE A 199 11.14 9.73 11.78
N ARG A 200 11.67 10.29 12.88
CA ARG A 200 11.48 9.70 14.22
C ARG A 200 10.06 9.83 14.76
N GLN A 201 9.20 10.61 14.11
CA GLN A 201 7.84 10.82 14.58
C GLN A 201 7.02 9.54 14.42
N PRO A 202 6.29 9.08 15.46
CA PRO A 202 5.52 7.84 15.41
C PRO A 202 4.55 7.73 14.23
N PHE A 203 4.00 8.86 13.76
CA PHE A 203 3.12 8.89 12.60
C PHE A 203 3.85 8.59 11.29
N THR A 204 5.02 9.23 11.08
CA THR A 204 5.88 8.95 9.92
C THR A 204 6.33 7.50 9.93
N LEU A 205 6.68 6.97 11.10
CA LEU A 205 7.04 5.56 11.25
C LEU A 205 5.89 4.60 10.97
N ALA A 206 4.67 4.92 11.41
CA ALA A 206 3.49 4.13 11.09
C ALA A 206 3.22 4.11 9.57
N LEU A 207 3.43 5.23 8.87
CA LEU A 207 3.28 5.30 7.42
C LEU A 207 4.43 4.68 6.63
N LEU A 208 5.63 4.65 7.21
CA LEU A 208 6.78 3.92 6.66
C LEU A 208 6.72 2.42 6.97
N GLY A 209 5.64 1.94 7.58
CA GLY A 209 5.49 0.53 7.95
C GLY A 209 6.54 0.10 8.96
N VAL A 210 6.81 0.89 10.01
CA VAL A 210 7.68 0.52 11.13
C VAL A 210 6.89 0.46 12.44
N PRO A 211 6.25 -0.69 12.77
CA PRO A 211 5.73 -1.05 14.06
C PRO A 211 6.69 -0.80 15.22
N ARG A 212 6.08 -0.57 16.38
CA ARG A 212 6.79 -0.18 17.61
C ARG A 212 7.69 -1.27 18.19
N ALA A 213 7.28 -2.53 18.08
CA ALA A 213 8.08 -3.67 18.53
C ALA A 213 9.40 -3.74 17.73
N GLN A 214 9.33 -3.44 16.44
CA GLN A 214 10.50 -3.41 15.55
C GLN A 214 11.31 -2.15 15.70
N ARG A 215 10.71 -1.01 16.06
CA ARG A 215 11.48 0.16 16.44
C ARG A 215 12.48 -0.17 17.56
N ALA A 216 12.08 -0.96 18.56
CA ALA A 216 12.99 -1.39 19.62
C ALA A 216 14.10 -2.33 19.10
N LEU A 217 13.77 -3.24 18.18
CA LEU A 217 14.75 -4.13 17.52
C LEU A 217 15.72 -3.36 16.62
N ILE A 218 15.23 -2.44 15.79
CA ILE A 218 16.04 -1.57 14.92
C ILE A 218 16.92 -0.65 15.78
N GLU A 219 16.39 -0.06 16.85
CA GLU A 219 17.18 0.76 17.78
C GLU A 219 18.26 -0.07 18.50
N ALA A 220 18.08 -1.38 18.67
CA ALA A 220 19.08 -2.29 19.23
C ALA A 220 20.11 -2.79 18.21
N GLN A 221 19.73 -2.98 16.94
CA GLN A 221 20.57 -3.61 15.90
C GLN A 221 21.27 -2.59 14.98
N PHE A 222 20.74 -1.38 14.81
CA PHE A 222 21.30 -0.36 13.93
C PHE A 222 21.89 0.82 14.73
N PRO A 223 23.22 1.03 14.70
CA PRO A 223 23.84 2.25 15.23
C PRO A 223 23.25 3.49 14.52
N GLY A 224 22.41 4.26 15.22
CA GLY A 224 21.67 5.41 14.66
C GLY A 224 20.16 5.23 14.60
N GLY A 225 19.64 4.04 14.95
CA GLY A 225 18.21 3.74 15.09
C GLY A 225 17.42 3.88 13.80
N VAL A 226 16.11 4.10 13.92
CA VAL A 226 15.19 4.12 12.76
C VAL A 226 15.60 5.09 11.64
N PRO A 227 16.11 6.30 11.89
CA PRO A 227 16.59 7.17 10.81
C PRO A 227 17.73 6.57 9.99
N ALA A 228 18.63 5.79 10.59
CA ALA A 228 19.71 5.13 9.87
C ALA A 228 19.18 3.98 9.01
N TYR A 229 18.22 3.20 9.54
CA TYR A 229 17.52 2.16 8.80
C TYR A 229 16.78 2.71 7.57
N VAL A 230 15.96 3.75 7.75
CA VAL A 230 15.24 4.40 6.64
C VAL A 230 16.22 5.03 5.64
N GLN A 231 17.35 5.57 6.13
CA GLN A 231 18.42 6.09 5.27
C GLN A 231 19.03 5.01 4.38
N ASP A 232 19.29 3.82 4.93
CA ASP A 232 19.87 2.73 4.18
C ASP A 232 18.90 2.16 3.13
N LYS A 233 17.63 1.98 3.49
CA LYS A 233 16.57 1.58 2.55
C LYS A 233 16.40 2.59 1.43
N LEU A 234 16.31 3.89 1.76
CA LEU A 234 16.23 4.95 0.76
C LEU A 234 17.49 5.04 -0.11
N ARG A 235 18.68 4.81 0.45
CA ARG A 235 19.91 4.74 -0.34
C ARG A 235 19.80 3.64 -1.38
N TYR A 236 19.47 2.42 -0.96
CA TYR A 236 19.31 1.29 -1.89
C TYR A 236 18.29 1.58 -2.99
N LEU A 237 17.10 2.07 -2.63
CA LEU A 237 16.05 2.44 -3.60
C LEU A 237 16.53 3.50 -4.60
N LEU A 238 17.27 4.49 -4.11
CA LEU A 238 17.74 5.63 -4.90
C LEU A 238 19.09 5.39 -5.58
N THR A 239 19.73 4.22 -5.44
CA THR A 239 21.01 3.89 -6.12
C THR A 239 21.00 2.57 -6.88
N GLU A 240 20.19 1.61 -6.48
CA GLU A 240 20.21 0.24 -7.02
C GLU A 240 18.97 -0.12 -7.84
N LEU A 241 17.85 0.60 -7.65
CA LEU A 241 16.64 0.42 -8.44
C LEU A 241 16.41 1.61 -9.38
N PRO A 242 15.92 1.40 -10.63
CA PRO A 242 15.59 2.50 -11.54
C PRO A 242 14.50 3.40 -10.96
N ILE A 243 14.87 4.61 -10.54
CA ILE A 243 13.92 5.58 -9.96
C ILE A 243 12.92 6.10 -10.99
N ARG A 244 13.28 6.07 -12.28
CA ARG A 244 12.44 6.51 -13.39
C ARG A 244 11.10 5.76 -13.44
N ASP A 245 11.11 4.48 -13.04
CA ASP A 245 9.94 3.59 -13.05
C ASP A 245 9.24 3.51 -11.69
N ASN A 246 9.66 4.34 -10.74
CA ASN A 246 9.19 4.31 -9.36
C ASN A 246 8.08 5.33 -9.11
N TYR A 247 6.87 4.96 -9.50
CA TYR A 247 5.71 5.84 -9.37
C TYR A 247 5.31 6.10 -7.90
N PHE A 248 5.66 5.20 -6.97
CA PHE A 248 5.34 5.33 -5.55
C PHE A 248 5.96 6.58 -4.94
N TRP A 249 7.26 6.79 -5.15
CA TRP A 249 7.95 7.96 -4.63
C TRP A 249 7.68 9.21 -5.48
N ARG A 250 7.51 9.05 -6.80
CA ARG A 250 7.16 10.17 -7.71
C ARG A 250 5.91 10.89 -7.21
N VAL A 251 4.81 10.16 -7.00
CA VAL A 251 3.50 10.79 -6.74
C VAL A 251 3.48 11.62 -5.45
N TYR A 252 4.23 11.23 -4.43
CA TYR A 252 4.32 12.00 -3.19
C TYR A 252 5.33 13.17 -3.25
N LEU A 253 6.22 13.19 -4.24
CA LEU A 253 7.11 14.33 -4.50
C LEU A 253 6.46 15.38 -5.42
N THR A 254 5.70 14.92 -6.42
CA THR A 254 5.14 15.77 -7.49
C THR A 254 3.67 16.10 -7.28
N GLY A 255 2.91 15.22 -6.63
CA GLY A 255 1.45 15.28 -6.52
C GLY A 255 0.71 14.65 -7.70
N SER A 256 1.41 14.01 -8.64
CA SER A 256 0.82 13.39 -9.84
C SER A 256 1.74 12.32 -10.43
N TYR A 257 1.17 11.43 -11.23
CA TYR A 257 1.94 10.51 -12.07
C TYR A 257 2.30 11.14 -13.42
N THR A 258 3.14 10.45 -14.19
CA THR A 258 3.35 10.71 -15.62
C THR A 258 2.87 9.49 -16.41
N ALA A 259 2.58 9.66 -17.70
CA ALA A 259 2.10 8.56 -18.54
C ALA A 259 3.05 7.34 -18.49
N ASP A 260 4.36 7.60 -18.49
CA ASP A 260 5.38 6.55 -18.46
C ASP A 260 5.64 5.98 -17.05
N CYS A 261 5.23 6.69 -15.99
CA CYS A 261 5.50 6.33 -14.60
C CYS A 261 4.22 6.44 -13.75
N CYS A 262 3.32 5.48 -13.95
CA CYS A 262 2.05 5.33 -13.26
C CYS A 262 1.74 3.85 -12.95
N PRO A 263 0.86 3.57 -11.98
CA PRO A 263 0.27 2.24 -11.78
C PRO A 263 -0.36 1.69 -13.06
N ASN A 264 -0.34 0.37 -13.26
CA ASN A 264 -0.85 -0.23 -14.50
C ASN A 264 -2.35 0.06 -14.72
N TYR A 265 -3.15 0.16 -13.66
CA TYR A 265 -4.57 0.47 -13.80
C TYR A 265 -4.86 1.84 -14.40
N LEU A 266 -3.87 2.74 -14.47
CA LEU A 266 -3.98 4.05 -15.13
C LEU A 266 -3.49 4.06 -16.57
N ARG A 267 -2.87 2.98 -17.05
CA ARG A 267 -2.36 2.92 -18.43
C ARG A 267 -3.51 2.65 -19.39
N ALA A 268 -3.58 3.47 -20.45
CA ALA A 268 -4.65 3.37 -21.44
C ALA A 268 -4.75 1.97 -22.08
N GLU A 269 -3.60 1.30 -22.27
CA GLU A 269 -3.51 -0.06 -22.81
C GLU A 269 -4.23 -1.13 -21.97
N HIS A 270 -4.45 -0.86 -20.67
CA HIS A 270 -5.11 -1.79 -19.76
C HIS A 270 -6.60 -1.47 -19.53
N GLN A 271 -7.09 -0.32 -20.01
CA GLN A 271 -8.46 0.14 -19.77
C GLN A 271 -9.52 -0.91 -20.18
N THR A 272 -9.47 -1.39 -21.43
CA THR A 272 -10.46 -2.33 -21.97
C THR A 272 -10.46 -3.66 -21.19
N MET A 273 -9.28 -4.16 -20.84
CA MET A 273 -9.13 -5.40 -20.08
C MET A 273 -9.71 -5.25 -18.68
N LEU A 274 -9.40 -4.15 -18.00
CA LEU A 274 -9.90 -3.89 -16.66
C LEU A 274 -11.41 -3.69 -16.67
N GLN A 275 -11.95 -2.89 -17.60
CA GLN A 275 -13.39 -2.69 -17.76
C GLN A 275 -14.15 -4.01 -17.94
N ALA A 276 -13.59 -4.99 -18.66
CA ALA A 276 -14.20 -6.31 -18.83
C ALA A 276 -14.12 -7.21 -17.58
N ARG A 277 -13.26 -6.87 -16.60
CA ARG A 277 -12.95 -7.71 -15.44
C ARG A 277 -13.28 -7.07 -14.08
N VAL A 278 -13.63 -5.79 -14.04
CA VAL A 278 -13.91 -5.07 -12.78
C VAL A 278 -15.02 -5.69 -11.94
N ASP A 279 -15.97 -6.42 -12.55
CA ASP A 279 -17.04 -7.10 -11.81
C ASP A 279 -16.58 -8.38 -11.10
N ARG A 280 -15.33 -8.81 -11.30
CA ARG A 280 -14.69 -9.88 -10.51
C ARG A 280 -14.11 -9.38 -9.18
N LEU A 281 -14.06 -8.07 -8.98
CA LEU A 281 -13.67 -7.44 -7.71
C LEU A 281 -14.90 -7.22 -6.83
N GLN A 282 -14.85 -7.73 -5.61
CA GLN A 282 -15.87 -7.53 -4.59
C GLN A 282 -15.28 -6.81 -3.38
N VAL A 283 -16.07 -5.91 -2.80
CA VAL A 283 -15.63 -5.03 -1.73
C VAL A 283 -16.40 -5.34 -0.46
N HIS A 284 -15.68 -5.58 0.63
CA HIS A 284 -16.26 -5.99 1.90
C HIS A 284 -15.75 -5.12 3.05
N THR A 285 -16.65 -4.41 3.73
CA THR A 285 -16.29 -3.63 4.93
C THR A 285 -16.47 -4.50 6.18
N THR A 286 -15.42 -5.23 6.54
CA THR A 286 -15.40 -6.16 7.69
C THR A 286 -13.95 -6.51 8.05
N SER A 287 -13.72 -7.27 9.13
CA SER A 287 -12.44 -7.92 9.39
C SER A 287 -12.25 -9.12 8.46
N LEU A 288 -10.99 -9.52 8.23
CA LEU A 288 -10.69 -10.75 7.48
C LEU A 288 -11.31 -11.97 8.15
N SER A 289 -11.16 -12.12 9.47
CA SER A 289 -11.85 -13.20 10.21
C SER A 289 -13.37 -13.17 10.03
N GLY A 290 -14.00 -11.99 10.14
CA GLY A 290 -15.46 -11.87 9.98
C GLY A 290 -15.92 -12.22 8.56
N PHE A 291 -15.12 -11.85 7.55
CA PHE A 291 -15.36 -12.27 6.17
C PHE A 291 -15.26 -13.79 6.01
N LEU A 292 -14.15 -14.39 6.46
CA LEU A 292 -13.91 -15.83 6.31
C LEU A 292 -14.92 -16.68 7.12
N GLN A 293 -15.43 -16.18 8.24
CA GLN A 293 -16.50 -16.83 9.01
C GLN A 293 -17.85 -16.81 8.26
N ALA A 294 -18.15 -15.72 7.55
CA ALA A 294 -19.40 -15.57 6.83
C ALA A 294 -19.41 -16.31 5.49
N GLN A 295 -18.24 -16.51 4.87
CA GLN A 295 -18.11 -17.15 3.57
C GLN A 295 -17.98 -18.67 3.68
N GLN A 296 -18.61 -19.39 2.75
CA GLN A 296 -18.47 -20.85 2.61
C GLN A 296 -17.49 -21.24 1.49
N GLN A 297 -16.97 -20.26 0.76
CA GLN A 297 -16.07 -20.47 -0.37
C GLN A 297 -14.63 -20.73 0.11
N ARG A 298 -13.90 -21.56 -0.63
CA ARG A 298 -12.45 -21.71 -0.46
C ARG A 298 -11.65 -20.82 -1.41
N TYR A 299 -10.51 -20.33 -0.94
CA TYR A 299 -9.65 -19.37 -1.63
C TYR A 299 -8.27 -19.95 -1.90
N SER A 300 -7.71 -19.62 -3.06
CA SER A 300 -6.39 -20.08 -3.47
C SER A 300 -5.27 -19.09 -3.17
N HIS A 301 -5.59 -17.82 -2.90
CA HIS A 301 -4.59 -16.80 -2.64
C HIS A 301 -5.02 -15.89 -1.49
N TYR A 302 -4.06 -15.59 -0.60
CA TYR A 302 -4.23 -14.61 0.47
C TYR A 302 -3.12 -13.58 0.39
N VAL A 303 -3.48 -12.30 0.35
CA VAL A 303 -2.54 -11.18 0.40
C VAL A 303 -2.74 -10.43 1.72
N LEU A 304 -1.83 -10.68 2.65
CA LEU A 304 -1.83 -10.17 4.01
C LEU A 304 -0.78 -9.06 4.16
N LEU A 305 -1.02 -8.12 5.07
CA LEU A 305 -0.14 -7.00 5.35
C LEU A 305 0.26 -6.99 6.84
N ASP A 306 0.84 -5.88 7.28
CA ASP A 306 1.33 -5.65 8.64
C ASP A 306 0.23 -5.56 9.71
N HIS A 307 -1.05 -5.75 9.33
CA HIS A 307 -2.10 -5.98 10.32
C HIS A 307 -1.81 -7.23 11.17
N GLN A 308 -1.09 -8.20 10.61
CA GLN A 308 -0.60 -9.38 11.33
C GLN A 308 0.40 -9.01 12.44
N ASP A 309 1.33 -8.09 12.18
CA ASP A 309 2.27 -7.56 13.19
C ASP A 309 1.50 -6.90 14.35
N TRP A 310 0.46 -6.15 14.02
CA TRP A 310 -0.37 -5.49 15.03
C TRP A 310 -1.12 -6.51 15.89
N MET A 311 -1.74 -7.52 15.27
CA MET A 311 -2.47 -8.57 15.99
C MET A 311 -1.52 -9.40 16.86
N ALA A 312 -0.32 -9.74 16.39
CA ALA A 312 0.68 -10.42 17.21
C ALA A 312 1.01 -9.65 18.51
N ALA A 313 1.14 -8.33 18.41
CA ALA A 313 1.50 -7.49 19.55
C ALA A 313 0.33 -7.15 20.49
N HIS A 314 -0.91 -7.13 20.01
CA HIS A 314 -2.07 -6.60 20.78
C HIS A 314 -3.24 -7.58 20.92
N ALA A 315 -3.36 -8.58 20.05
CA ALA A 315 -4.47 -9.52 20.00
C ALA A 315 -4.04 -10.92 19.50
N PRO A 316 -3.11 -11.61 20.19
CA PRO A 316 -2.55 -12.89 19.73
C PRO A 316 -3.58 -14.02 19.60
N GLU A 317 -4.65 -13.99 20.39
CA GLU A 317 -5.78 -14.93 20.25
C GLU A 317 -6.52 -14.70 18.93
N ALA A 318 -6.80 -13.44 18.58
CA ALA A 318 -7.42 -13.08 17.31
C ALA A 318 -6.52 -13.42 16.12
N LEU A 319 -5.19 -13.25 16.23
CA LEU A 319 -4.24 -13.70 15.22
C LEU A 319 -4.38 -15.20 14.99
N SER A 320 -4.39 -15.98 16.08
CA SER A 320 -4.53 -17.43 16.02
C SER A 320 -5.87 -17.86 15.43
N GLU A 321 -6.96 -17.15 15.73
CA GLU A 321 -8.27 -17.38 15.13
C GLU A 321 -8.28 -17.09 13.63
N GLU A 322 -7.75 -15.94 13.20
CA GLU A 322 -7.68 -15.56 11.79
C GLU A 322 -6.89 -16.60 10.98
N TRP A 323 -5.76 -17.07 11.49
CA TRP A 323 -4.99 -18.12 10.83
C TRP A 323 -5.70 -19.47 10.76
N ARG A 324 -6.47 -19.85 11.78
CA ARG A 324 -7.32 -21.05 11.69
C ARG A 324 -8.35 -20.91 10.58
N LEU A 325 -8.98 -19.74 10.46
CA LEU A 325 -9.95 -19.46 9.40
C LEU A 325 -9.31 -19.45 8.02
N ILE A 326 -8.11 -18.86 7.86
CA ILE A 326 -7.33 -18.90 6.62
C ILE A 326 -7.05 -20.35 6.24
N LEU A 327 -6.53 -21.17 7.15
CA LEU A 327 -6.21 -22.57 6.87
C LEU A 327 -7.45 -23.40 6.52
N GLN A 328 -8.59 -23.16 7.17
CA GLN A 328 -9.87 -23.83 6.88
C GLN A 328 -10.45 -23.41 5.52
N SER A 329 -10.35 -22.13 5.19
CA SER A 329 -10.91 -21.53 3.97
C SER A 329 -9.95 -21.62 2.78
N SER A 330 -8.74 -22.15 2.95
CA SER A 330 -7.76 -22.27 1.86
C SER A 330 -8.03 -23.49 1.01
N THR A 331 -7.90 -23.40 -0.31
CA THR A 331 -7.81 -24.59 -1.19
C THR A 331 -6.51 -25.35 -0.92
N GLU A 332 -6.41 -26.59 -1.43
CA GLU A 332 -5.10 -27.26 -1.51
C GLU A 332 -4.15 -26.45 -2.40
N GLY A 333 -2.89 -26.34 -2.00
CA GLY A 333 -1.88 -25.56 -2.72
C GLY A 333 -2.09 -24.04 -2.68
N ALA A 334 -2.97 -23.54 -1.81
CA ALA A 334 -3.19 -22.09 -1.68
C ALA A 334 -1.89 -21.35 -1.35
N ARG A 335 -1.74 -20.15 -1.89
CA ARG A 335 -0.57 -19.29 -1.74
C ARG A 335 -0.84 -18.16 -0.76
N ILE A 336 0.11 -17.91 0.12
CA ILE A 336 0.12 -16.79 1.04
C ILE A 336 1.23 -15.83 0.62
N LEU A 337 0.86 -14.59 0.33
CA LEU A 337 1.77 -13.47 0.27
C LEU A 337 1.52 -12.60 1.49
N MET A 338 2.50 -12.48 2.38
CA MET A 338 2.39 -11.65 3.57
C MET A 338 3.54 -10.66 3.62
N ARG A 339 3.22 -9.40 3.91
CA ARG A 339 4.23 -8.40 4.24
C ARG A 339 4.24 -8.17 5.73
N SER A 340 5.44 -8.11 6.29
CA SER A 340 5.65 -7.70 7.66
C SER A 340 6.61 -6.53 7.65
N ALA A 341 6.35 -5.62 8.54
CA ALA A 341 7.31 -4.58 8.80
C ALA A 341 8.60 -5.12 9.47
N GLY A 342 8.52 -6.31 10.07
CA GLY A 342 9.60 -6.95 10.81
C GLY A 342 10.60 -7.55 9.86
N LEU A 343 11.81 -7.81 10.36
CA LEU A 343 12.83 -8.51 9.58
C LEU A 343 12.56 -10.01 9.49
N ASP A 344 11.79 -10.53 10.45
CA ASP A 344 11.33 -11.92 10.54
C ASP A 344 9.83 -11.94 10.89
N MET A 345 9.24 -13.13 10.77
CA MET A 345 7.83 -13.40 11.02
C MET A 345 7.65 -14.52 12.07
N ASP A 346 8.55 -14.54 13.06
CA ASP A 346 8.56 -15.56 14.12
C ASP A 346 7.33 -15.48 15.02
N PHE A 347 6.57 -14.38 14.93
CA PHE A 347 5.31 -14.20 15.62
C PHE A 347 4.18 -15.11 15.10
N LEU A 348 4.32 -15.71 13.91
CA LEU A 348 3.33 -16.63 13.37
C LEU A 348 3.18 -17.85 14.27
N PRO A 349 1.96 -18.31 14.63
CA PRO A 349 1.78 -19.47 15.49
C PRO A 349 2.43 -20.75 14.94
N ASP A 350 2.88 -21.65 15.82
CA ASP A 350 3.57 -22.89 15.46
C ASP A 350 2.78 -23.74 14.45
N PHE A 351 1.46 -23.91 14.69
CA PHE A 351 0.56 -24.66 13.80
C PHE A 351 0.45 -24.06 12.39
N VAL A 352 0.77 -22.78 12.23
CA VAL A 352 0.83 -22.10 10.92
C VAL A 352 2.16 -22.39 10.26
N ARG A 353 3.28 -22.20 11.00
CA ARG A 353 4.63 -22.41 10.47
C ARG A 353 4.84 -23.84 9.97
N GLU A 354 4.23 -24.83 10.63
CA GLU A 354 4.25 -26.24 10.20
C GLU A 354 3.56 -26.48 8.84
N ARG A 355 2.57 -25.64 8.51
CA ARG A 355 1.77 -25.73 7.28
C ARG A 355 2.32 -24.89 6.12
N LEU A 356 3.19 -23.93 6.39
CA LEU A 356 3.78 -23.05 5.37
C LEU A 356 5.00 -23.70 4.72
N GLU A 357 5.01 -23.70 3.39
CA GLU A 357 6.18 -24.02 2.58
C GLU A 357 6.69 -22.72 1.93
N ALA A 358 7.67 -22.09 2.58
CA ALA A 358 8.18 -20.78 2.17
C ALA A 358 9.06 -20.85 0.91
N ASP A 359 8.74 -20.03 -0.08
CA ASP A 359 9.59 -19.71 -1.23
C ASP A 359 10.59 -18.61 -0.83
N GLN A 360 11.60 -18.99 -0.05
CA GLN A 360 12.59 -18.04 0.49
C GLN A 360 13.38 -17.33 -0.61
N SER A 361 13.75 -18.04 -1.68
CA SER A 361 14.55 -17.47 -2.77
C SER A 361 13.72 -16.51 -3.62
N GLY A 362 12.49 -16.87 -3.97
CA GLY A 362 11.56 -15.99 -4.67
C GLY A 362 11.23 -14.75 -3.85
N ALA A 363 10.87 -14.92 -2.58
CA ALA A 363 10.56 -13.82 -1.67
C ALA A 363 11.75 -12.86 -1.52
N ALA A 364 12.97 -13.36 -1.27
CA ALA A 364 14.16 -12.52 -1.16
C ALA A 364 14.49 -11.79 -2.47
N HIS A 365 14.39 -12.47 -3.61
CA HIS A 365 14.66 -11.90 -4.93
C HIS A 365 13.74 -10.71 -5.25
N TRP A 366 12.45 -10.86 -4.99
CA TRP A 366 11.44 -9.84 -5.29
C TRP A 366 11.36 -8.77 -4.20
N HIS A 367 11.62 -9.11 -2.94
CA HIS A 367 11.73 -8.11 -1.86
C HIS A 367 12.87 -7.12 -2.11
N GLN A 368 14.02 -7.58 -2.61
CA GLN A 368 15.12 -6.70 -3.01
C GLN A 368 14.77 -5.79 -4.20
N ARG A 369 13.76 -6.14 -5.00
CA ARG A 369 13.31 -5.37 -6.18
C ARG A 369 12.06 -4.54 -5.92
N ASP A 370 11.51 -4.60 -4.71
CA ASP A 370 10.36 -3.81 -4.31
C ASP A 370 10.69 -2.32 -4.41
N ARG A 371 9.93 -1.60 -5.23
CA ARG A 371 10.18 -0.17 -5.51
C ARG A 371 9.72 0.74 -4.36
N VAL A 372 9.07 0.21 -3.35
CA VAL A 372 8.55 0.97 -2.21
C VAL A 372 9.57 1.01 -1.08
N GLY A 373 10.06 -0.17 -0.68
CA GLY A 373 11.09 -0.38 0.34
C GLY A 373 10.69 0.01 1.78
N THR A 374 9.40 -0.08 2.11
CA THR A 374 8.86 0.18 3.45
C THR A 374 8.88 -1.04 4.36
N TYR A 375 8.50 -2.21 3.84
CA TYR A 375 8.40 -3.42 4.63
C TYR A 375 9.78 -4.01 4.97
N GLY A 376 9.90 -4.61 6.16
CA GLY A 376 11.12 -5.25 6.62
C GLY A 376 11.33 -6.64 6.03
N SER A 377 10.24 -7.35 5.75
CA SER A 377 10.26 -8.69 5.17
C SER A 377 9.00 -9.01 4.37
N VAL A 378 9.13 -9.98 3.47
CA VAL A 378 8.04 -10.54 2.66
C VAL A 378 8.10 -12.05 2.78
N LEU A 379 6.95 -12.67 3.03
CA LEU A 379 6.73 -14.10 2.97
C LEU A 379 5.93 -14.41 1.72
N SER A 380 6.48 -15.31 0.91
CA SER A 380 5.74 -16.04 -0.13
C SER A 380 5.76 -17.50 0.27
N ALA A 381 4.60 -18.12 0.43
CA ALA A 381 4.51 -19.51 0.86
C ALA A 381 3.33 -20.25 0.21
N GLY A 382 3.55 -21.52 -0.12
CA GLY A 382 2.45 -22.46 -0.39
C GLY A 382 1.93 -23.08 0.90
N LEU A 383 0.65 -23.44 0.93
CA LEU A 383 0.06 -24.22 2.02
C LEU A 383 0.17 -25.71 1.74
N ARG A 384 0.83 -26.42 2.66
CA ARG A 384 0.88 -27.89 2.65
C ARG A 384 -0.52 -28.47 2.88
N PRO A 385 -0.82 -29.66 2.32
CA PRO A 385 -2.01 -30.42 2.68
C PRO A 385 -2.09 -30.59 4.20
N ALA A 386 -3.32 -30.66 4.74
CA ALA A 386 -3.47 -31.08 6.13
C ALA A 386 -2.94 -32.52 6.25
N THR A 387 -1.99 -32.75 7.15
CA THR A 387 -1.57 -34.11 7.49
C THR A 387 -2.78 -34.85 8.06
N ALA A 388 -3.17 -35.95 7.41
CA ALA A 388 -4.32 -36.78 7.77
C ALA A 388 -4.16 -37.43 9.16
#